data_AF-A0AA38MCW9-F1
#
_entry.id   AF-A0AA38MCW9-F1
#
_cell.length_a   1.000
_cell.length_b   1.000
_cell.length_c   1.000
_cell.angle_alpha   90.00
_cell.angle_beta   90.00
_cell.angle_gamma   90.00
#
_symmetry.space_group_name_H-M   'P 1'
#
loop_
_entity.id
_entity.type
_entity.pdbx_description
1 polymer ?
#
loop_
_entity_poly.entity_id
_entity_poly.type
_entity_poly.pdbx_seq_one_letter_code
_entity_poly.pdbx_strand_id
1 'polypeptide(L)'
;MKHSIDINQYMLSRNVVRGGSRIRNLLTHALNEFPDAKSVVWTGFGQPVGKAVTCAELMKREYQNKLYQITKLCYKRVEEYWDPVNPELDQLVVKKNLPMIHVYLSLEPLENEELGYGLIIYVINNNNNNPLFPNRRLQ
;
A
#
# COMPACT_ATOMS: atom_id res chain seq x y z
N MET A 1 2.87 -26.98 -2.32
CA MET A 1 2.63 -26.01 -3.41
C MET A 1 2.33 -24.68 -2.77
N LYS A 2 3.23 -23.69 -2.86
CA LYS A 2 3.05 -22.38 -2.24
C LYS A 2 2.07 -21.59 -3.10
N HIS A 3 0.83 -21.42 -2.65
CA HIS A 3 -0.01 -20.36 -3.19
C HIS A 3 0.51 -19.07 -2.59
N SER A 4 1.26 -18.30 -3.39
CA SER A 4 1.50 -16.91 -3.06
C SER A 4 0.23 -16.16 -3.43
N ILE A 5 -0.36 -15.46 -2.48
CA ILE A 5 -1.33 -14.37 -2.59
C ILE A 5 -0.67 -13.37 -3.54
N ASP A 6 -0.97 -13.55 -4.82
CA ASP A 6 -0.59 -12.59 -5.83
C ASP A 6 -1.36 -11.31 -5.53
N ILE A 7 -0.68 -10.25 -5.05
CA ILE A 7 -1.31 -8.93 -4.88
C ILE A 7 -1.95 -8.45 -6.20
N ASN A 8 -1.50 -8.96 -7.36
CA ASN A 8 -2.17 -8.68 -8.62
C ASN A 8 -3.58 -9.28 -8.69
N GLN A 9 -3.87 -10.36 -7.95
CA GLN A 9 -5.21 -10.95 -7.81
C GLN A 9 -6.16 -10.04 -7.00
N TYR A 10 -5.64 -9.19 -6.11
CA TYR A 10 -6.41 -8.21 -5.32
C TYR A 10 -6.50 -6.82 -6.00
N MET A 11 -6.09 -6.71 -7.27
CA MET A 11 -6.09 -5.44 -8.03
C MET A 11 -7.48 -4.92 -8.41
N LEU A 12 -8.57 -5.67 -8.16
CA LEU A 12 -9.90 -5.28 -8.60
C LEU A 12 -10.43 -4.01 -7.92
N SER A 13 -10.00 -3.68 -6.69
CA SER A 13 -10.38 -2.45 -5.95
C SER A 13 -9.17 -1.58 -5.55
N ARG A 14 -8.28 -1.30 -6.51
CA ARG A 14 -7.03 -0.54 -6.26
C ARG A 14 -7.23 0.98 -6.32
N ASN A 15 -6.95 1.67 -5.21
CA ASN A 15 -6.91 3.12 -5.13
C ASN A 15 -5.47 3.65 -5.29
N VAL A 16 -5.19 4.31 -6.42
CA VAL A 16 -3.88 4.91 -6.70
C VAL A 16 -3.84 6.37 -6.26
N VAL A 17 -2.96 6.67 -5.30
CA VAL A 17 -2.76 8.01 -4.75
C VAL A 17 -1.68 8.74 -5.56
N ARG A 18 -2.07 9.85 -6.19
CA ARG A 18 -1.21 10.70 -7.03
C ARG A 18 -0.96 12.06 -6.37
N GLY A 19 -0.03 12.83 -6.91
CA GLY A 19 0.31 14.17 -6.40
C GLY A 19 -0.92 15.08 -6.27
N GLY A 20 -1.76 15.14 -7.31
CA GLY A 20 -3.01 15.91 -7.33
C GLY A 20 -4.20 15.26 -6.61
N SER A 21 -4.06 14.04 -6.10
CA SER A 21 -5.17 13.36 -5.42
C SER A 21 -5.56 14.10 -4.13
N ARG A 22 -6.86 14.37 -3.99
CA ARG A 22 -7.47 14.88 -2.77
C ARG A 22 -7.85 13.70 -1.89
N ILE A 23 -7.26 13.62 -0.70
CA ILE A 23 -7.45 12.51 0.25
C ILE A 23 -8.94 12.29 0.52
N ARG A 24 -9.70 13.36 0.78
CA ARG A 24 -11.14 13.27 1.06
C ARG A 24 -11.92 12.57 -0.05
N ASN A 25 -11.65 12.90 -1.32
CA ASN A 25 -12.36 12.30 -2.45
C ASN A 25 -12.06 10.80 -2.58
N LEU A 26 -10.78 10.43 -2.46
CA LEU A 26 -10.35 9.04 -2.51
C LEU A 26 -10.93 8.23 -1.35
N LEU A 27 -10.89 8.80 -0.14
CA LEU A 27 -11.42 8.15 1.04
C LEU A 27 -12.93 7.96 0.92
N THR A 28 -13.70 8.98 0.51
CA THR A 28 -15.14 8.86 0.28
C THR A 28 -15.47 7.77 -0.73
N HIS A 29 -14.74 7.71 -1.86
CA HIS A 29 -14.94 6.66 -2.84
C HIS A 29 -14.68 5.27 -2.23
N ALA A 30 -13.53 5.08 -1.59
CA ALA A 30 -13.16 3.81 -1.00
C ALA A 30 -14.12 3.37 0.10
N LEU A 31 -14.57 4.27 0.97
CA LEU A 31 -15.52 3.96 2.04
C LEU A 31 -16.90 3.56 1.52
N ASN A 32 -17.32 4.08 0.37
CA ASN A 32 -18.59 3.70 -0.24
C ASN A 32 -18.53 2.31 -0.87
N GLU A 33 -17.38 1.92 -1.44
CA GLU A 33 -17.18 0.63 -2.12
C GLU A 33 -16.82 -0.50 -1.14
N PHE A 34 -16.13 -0.18 -0.05
CA PHE A 34 -15.56 -1.16 0.88
C PHE A 34 -16.57 -2.11 1.55
N PRO A 35 -17.80 -1.71 1.91
CA PRO A 35 -18.78 -2.64 2.48
C PRO A 35 -19.05 -3.86 1.59
N ASP A 36 -19.07 -3.68 0.27
CA ASP A 36 -19.30 -4.74 -0.70
C ASP A 36 -17.99 -5.44 -1.07
N ALA A 37 -16.92 -4.68 -1.30
CA ALA A 37 -15.63 -5.23 -1.72
C ALA A 37 -14.89 -5.98 -0.59
N LYS A 38 -15.19 -5.66 0.68
CA LYS A 38 -14.57 -6.18 1.91
C LYS A 38 -13.05 -5.98 2.06
N SER A 39 -12.39 -5.48 1.03
CA SER A 39 -10.96 -5.21 1.02
C SER A 39 -10.60 -4.07 0.06
N VAL A 40 -9.46 -3.43 0.29
CA VAL A 40 -8.96 -2.33 -0.53
C VAL A 40 -7.43 -2.30 -0.54
N VAL A 41 -6.85 -1.83 -1.64
CA VAL A 41 -5.41 -1.54 -1.73
C VAL A 41 -5.18 -0.05 -1.95
N TRP A 42 -4.46 0.59 -1.03
CA TRP A 42 -3.91 1.92 -1.19
C TRP A 42 -2.52 1.85 -1.79
N THR A 43 -2.31 2.43 -2.96
CA THR A 43 -0.98 2.50 -3.58
C THR A 43 -0.49 3.92 -3.74
N GLY A 44 0.72 4.21 -3.29
CA GLY A 44 1.42 5.46 -3.55
C GLY A 44 2.84 5.20 -4.04
N PHE A 45 3.37 6.04 -4.93
CA PHE A 45 4.77 5.95 -5.37
C PHE A 45 5.39 7.32 -5.63
N GLY A 46 6.63 7.52 -5.21
CA GLY A 46 7.30 8.82 -5.19
C GLY A 46 6.71 9.73 -4.10
N GLN A 47 6.48 11.00 -4.44
CA GLN A 47 5.96 12.00 -3.50
C GLN A 47 4.66 11.60 -2.75
N PRO A 48 3.66 10.94 -3.37
CA PRO A 48 2.39 10.62 -2.71
C PRO A 48 2.42 9.39 -1.79
N VAL A 49 3.57 8.75 -1.55
CA VAL A 49 3.71 7.60 -0.63
C VAL A 49 3.09 7.91 0.74
N GLY A 50 3.39 9.09 1.30
CA GLY A 50 2.81 9.50 2.59
C GLY A 50 1.29 9.63 2.56
N LYS A 51 0.71 10.13 1.46
CA LYS A 51 -0.76 10.24 1.31
C LYS A 51 -1.43 8.87 1.28
N ALA A 52 -0.80 7.85 0.69
CA ALA A 52 -1.33 6.49 0.67
C ALA A 52 -1.42 5.90 2.09
N VAL A 53 -0.39 6.14 2.92
CA VAL A 53 -0.43 5.78 4.35
C VAL A 53 -1.55 6.54 5.06
N THR A 54 -1.67 7.86 4.82
CA THR A 54 -2.76 8.66 5.41
C THR A 54 -4.15 8.13 5.05
N CYS A 55 -4.40 7.77 3.79
CA CYS A 55 -5.68 7.19 3.39
C CYS A 55 -5.96 5.87 4.14
N ALA A 56 -4.96 5.00 4.26
CA ALA A 56 -5.10 3.75 4.99
C ALA A 56 -5.37 3.97 6.49
N GLU A 57 -4.67 4.89 7.14
CA GLU A 57 -4.88 5.22 8.56
C GLU A 57 -6.26 5.84 8.81
N LEU A 58 -6.73 6.73 7.93
CA LEU A 58 -8.07 7.29 8.03
C LEU A 58 -9.13 6.20 7.87
N MET A 59 -8.96 5.31 6.90
CA MET A 59 -9.89 4.21 6.69
C MET A 59 -9.95 3.25 7.88
N LYS A 60 -8.80 2.92 8.50
CA LYS A 60 -8.80 2.13 9.75
C LYS A 60 -9.59 2.80 10.86
N ARG A 61 -9.54 4.13 11.00
CA ARG A 61 -10.32 4.87 12.00
C ARG A 61 -11.83 4.73 11.78
N GLU A 62 -12.30 4.81 10.53
CA GLU A 62 -13.71 4.62 10.17
C GLU A 62 -14.22 3.21 10.55
N TYR A 63 -13.36 2.21 10.48
CA TYR A 63 -13.67 0.82 10.86
C TYR A 63 -13.19 0.45 12.28
N GLN A 64 -13.09 1.43 13.18
CA GLN A 64 -12.74 1.20 14.60
C GLN A 64 -11.43 0.41 14.80
N ASN A 65 -10.49 0.53 13.86
CA ASN A 65 -9.23 -0.21 13.79
C ASN A 65 -9.37 -1.74 13.75
N LYS A 66 -10.47 -2.27 13.21
CA LYS A 66 -10.74 -3.72 13.09
C LYS A 66 -10.27 -4.35 11.78
N LEU A 67 -9.59 -3.59 10.92
CA LEU A 67 -9.13 -4.08 9.62
C LEU A 67 -7.79 -4.79 9.74
N TYR A 68 -7.67 -5.92 9.06
CA TYR A 68 -6.40 -6.60 8.86
C TYR A 68 -5.57 -5.85 7.82
N GLN A 69 -4.25 -5.74 8.05
CA GLN A 69 -3.36 -4.95 7.19
C GLN A 69 -2.17 -5.76 6.69
N ILE A 70 -1.86 -5.64 5.40
CA ILE A 70 -0.55 -5.99 4.83
C ILE A 70 0.07 -4.73 4.24
N THR A 71 1.36 -4.53 4.47
CA THR A 71 2.11 -3.43 3.86
C THR A 71 3.31 -3.94 3.10
N LYS A 72 3.35 -3.67 1.80
CA LYS A 72 4.46 -4.04 0.92
C LYS A 72 5.19 -2.79 0.43
N LEU A 73 6.50 -2.80 0.58
CA LEU A 73 7.40 -1.78 0.04
C LEU A 73 8.06 -2.32 -1.23
N CYS A 74 8.14 -1.48 -2.24
CA CYS A 74 8.79 -1.81 -3.52
C CYS A 74 9.30 -0.54 -4.19
N TYR A 75 9.87 -0.69 -5.40
CA TYR A 75 10.28 0.42 -6.23
C TYR A 75 9.56 0.38 -7.57
N LYS A 76 9.23 1.55 -8.11
CA LYS A 76 8.74 1.73 -9.46
C LYS A 76 9.79 2.43 -10.30
N ARG A 77 10.23 1.79 -11.38
CA ARG A 77 11.08 2.43 -12.37
C ARG A 77 10.25 3.42 -13.19
N VAL A 78 10.73 4.64 -13.32
CA VAL A 78 10.15 5.69 -14.17
C VAL A 78 11.24 6.25 -15.07
N GLU A 79 10.84 6.63 -16.27
CA GLU A 79 11.71 7.30 -17.23
C GLU A 79 11.19 8.74 -17.38
N GLU A 80 12.08 9.71 -17.14
CA GLU A 80 11.80 11.12 -17.35
C GLU A 80 12.53 11.58 -18.59
N TYR A 81 11.79 12.20 -19.50
CA TYR A 81 12.28 12.76 -20.74
C TYR A 81 12.43 14.26 -20.55
N TRP A 82 13.63 14.77 -20.75
CA TRP A 82 13.95 16.18 -20.61
C TRP A 82 14.32 16.73 -21.98
N ASP A 83 13.49 17.64 -22.48
CA ASP A 83 13.75 18.32 -23.74
C ASP A 83 14.90 19.32 -23.54
N PRO A 84 15.92 19.29 -24.42
CA PRO A 84 17.06 20.16 -24.30
C PRO A 84 16.68 21.60 -24.62
N VAL A 85 17.30 22.55 -23.92
CA VAL A 85 17.10 23.99 -24.18
C VAL A 85 17.62 24.39 -25.56
N ASN A 86 18.66 23.70 -26.05
CA ASN A 86 19.14 23.84 -27.42
C ASN A 86 18.54 22.72 -28.29
N PRO A 87 17.77 23.04 -29.36
CA PRO A 87 17.16 22.07 -30.25
C PRO A 87 18.16 21.22 -31.07
N GLU A 88 19.44 21.56 -31.08
CA GLU A 88 20.50 20.76 -31.71
C GLU A 88 21.01 19.60 -30.84
N LEU A 89 20.59 19.53 -29.58
CA LEU A 89 20.98 18.47 -28.65
C LEU A 89 19.96 17.33 -28.62
N ASP A 90 20.43 16.14 -28.26
CA ASP A 90 19.58 14.97 -28.05
C ASP A 90 18.76 15.08 -26.76
N GLN A 91 17.58 14.46 -26.76
CA GLN A 91 16.73 14.36 -25.59
C GLN A 91 17.38 13.52 -24.48
N LEU A 92 17.39 14.05 -23.25
CA LEU A 92 17.96 13.34 -22.10
C LEU A 92 16.89 12.44 -21.46
N VAL A 93 17.20 11.14 -21.36
CA VAL A 93 16.35 10.16 -20.68
C VAL A 93 16.96 9.77 -19.33
N VAL A 94 16.29 10.12 -18.24
CA VAL A 94 16.72 9.78 -16.87
C VAL A 94 15.85 8.66 -16.31
N LYS A 95 16.48 7.55 -15.91
CA LYS A 95 15.80 6.41 -15.27
C LYS A 95 15.89 6.54 -13.76
N LYS A 96 14.75 6.68 -13.08
CA LYS A 96 14.67 6.79 -11.61
C LYS A 96 13.89 5.62 -11.03
N ASN A 97 14.31 5.16 -9.85
CA ASN A 97 13.54 4.21 -9.06
C ASN A 97 12.82 5.00 -7.96
N LEU A 98 11.49 5.14 -8.08
CA LEU A 98 10.68 5.80 -7.07
C LEU A 98 10.27 4.80 -5.99
N PRO A 99 10.34 5.16 -4.70
CA PRO A 99 9.80 4.32 -3.63
C PRO A 99 8.29 4.16 -3.84
N MET A 100 7.77 2.95 -3.62
CA MET A 100 6.37 2.60 -3.75
C MET A 100 5.91 1.84 -2.51
N ILE A 101 4.68 2.11 -2.10
CA ILE A 101 4.01 1.42 -1.00
C ILE A 101 2.67 0.89 -1.49
N HIS A 102 2.33 -0.32 -1.06
CA HIS A 102 1.00 -0.88 -1.11
C HIS A 102 0.55 -1.17 0.32
N VAL A 103 -0.59 -0.60 0.72
CA VAL A 103 -1.26 -0.93 1.98
C VAL A 103 -2.57 -1.62 1.64
N TYR A 104 -2.63 -2.91 1.90
CA TYR A 104 -3.84 -3.72 1.77
C TYR A 104 -4.58 -3.71 3.11
N LEU A 105 -5.89 -3.49 3.07
CA LEU A 105 -6.79 -3.57 4.21
C LEU A 105 -7.93 -4.54 3.91
N SER A 106 -8.30 -5.38 4.88
CA SER A 106 -9.35 -6.39 4.74
C SER A 106 -10.22 -6.51 5.99
N LEU A 107 -11.51 -6.82 5.82
CA LEU A 107 -12.40 -7.28 6.90
C LEU A 107 -12.16 -8.74 7.28
N GLU A 108 -11.66 -9.54 6.35
CA GLU A 108 -11.43 -10.97 6.53
C GLU A 108 -9.99 -11.23 7.00
N PRO A 109 -9.77 -12.22 7.89
CA PRO A 109 -8.44 -12.58 8.37
C PRO A 109 -7.48 -12.92 7.24
N LEU A 110 -6.21 -12.56 7.43
CA LEU A 110 -5.15 -12.84 6.46
C LEU A 110 -4.47 -14.17 6.83
N GLU A 111 -4.20 -15.00 5.82
CA GLU A 111 -3.42 -16.23 6.03
C GLU A 111 -1.98 -15.88 6.44
N ASN A 112 -1.51 -16.50 7.52
CA ASN A 112 -0.22 -16.18 8.17
C ASN A 112 1.03 -16.66 7.40
N GLU A 113 0.87 -17.35 6.27
CA GLU A 113 1.93 -18.20 5.70
C GLU A 113 2.92 -17.48 4.77
N GLU A 114 2.63 -16.25 4.34
CA GLU A 114 3.41 -15.57 3.30
C GLU A 114 4.39 -14.49 3.79
N LEU A 115 4.53 -14.36 5.10
CA LEU A 115 5.21 -13.23 5.70
C LEU A 115 6.69 -13.54 5.82
N GLY A 116 7.40 -13.36 4.71
CA GLY A 116 8.85 -13.34 4.67
C GLY A 116 9.41 -12.42 5.76
N TYR A 117 10.47 -12.89 6.42
CA TYR A 117 11.23 -12.20 7.46
C TYR A 117 11.41 -10.70 7.13
N GLY A 118 10.65 -9.82 7.80
CA GLY A 118 10.81 -8.36 7.69
C GLY A 118 9.54 -7.54 7.50
N LEU A 119 8.37 -8.13 7.25
CA LEU A 119 7.10 -7.37 7.24
C LEU A 119 6.60 -7.14 8.67
N ILE A 120 6.54 -5.87 9.10
CA ILE A 120 5.81 -5.50 10.33
C ILE A 120 4.32 -5.55 10.00
N ILE A 121 3.64 -6.58 10.49
CA ILE A 121 2.18 -6.57 10.59
C ILE A 121 1.81 -5.92 11.92
N TYR A 122 1.01 -4.85 11.86
CA TYR A 122 0.19 -4.44 12.99
C TYR A 122 -1.15 -5.16 12.88
N VAL A 123 -1.31 -6.30 13.57
CA VAL A 123 -2.64 -6.82 13.88
C VAL A 123 -3.08 -6.13 15.17
N ILE A 124 -3.85 -5.05 15.06
CA ILE A 124 -4.49 -4.45 16.24
C ILE A 124 -5.72 -5.31 16.56
N ASN A 125 -5.54 -6.39 17.33
CA ASN A 125 -6.67 -7.14 17.87
C ASN A 125 -6.95 -6.63 19.30
N ASN A 126 -7.81 -5.61 19.44
CA ASN A 126 -8.11 -4.97 20.72
C ASN A 126 -8.95 -5.82 21.69
N ASN A 127 -9.16 -7.11 21.41
CA ASN A 127 -9.85 -8.01 22.34
C ASN A 127 -8.92 -8.91 23.16
N ASN A 128 -7.59 -8.84 22.97
CA ASN A 128 -6.63 -9.47 23.89
C ASN A 128 -5.34 -8.62 23.92
N ASN A 129 -4.93 -8.17 25.11
CA ASN A 129 -3.79 -7.28 25.38
C ASN A 129 -2.39 -7.84 25.03
N ASN A 130 -2.26 -8.72 24.03
CA ASN A 130 -0.97 -9.27 23.61
C ASN A 130 -0.72 -8.96 22.14
N PRO A 131 0.19 -8.03 21.81
CA PRO A 131 0.74 -7.99 20.46
C PRO A 131 1.44 -9.32 20.19
N LEU A 132 0.97 -10.07 19.18
CA LEU A 132 1.61 -11.30 18.70
C LEU A 132 2.89 -10.94 17.96
N PHE A 133 3.93 -10.56 18.70
CA PHE A 133 5.28 -10.55 18.17
C PHE A 133 5.77 -12.01 18.07
N PRO A 134 6.26 -12.48 16.91
CA PRO A 134 7.03 -13.71 16.88
C PRO A 134 8.28 -13.51 17.75
N ASN A 135 8.39 -14.34 18.78
CA ASN A 135 9.46 -14.31 19.78
C ASN A 135 10.82 -14.45 19.07
N ARG A 136 11.60 -13.37 18.99
CA ARG A 136 13.01 -13.45 18.57
C ARG A 136 13.81 -14.11 19.69
N ARG A 137 13.95 -15.44 19.65
CA ARG A 137 15.16 -16.08 20.18
C ARG A 137 16.17 -16.14 19.04
N LEU A 138 17.17 -15.27 19.13
CA LEU A 138 18.42 -15.47 18.41
C LEU A 138 19.02 -16.79 18.91
N GLN A 139 19.19 -17.76 18.02
CA GLN A 139 20.19 -18.82 18.15
C GLN A 139 21.31 -18.50 17.17
#